data_AF-A0A7H8L035-F1
#
_entry.id   AF-A0A7H8L035-F1
#
_cell.length_a   1.000
_cell.length_b   1.000
_cell.length_c   1.000
_cell.angle_alpha   90.00
_cell.angle_beta   90.00
_cell.angle_gamma   90.00
#
_symmetry.space_group_name_H-M   'P 1'
#
loop_
_entity.id
_entity.type
_entity.pdbx_description
1 polymer ?
#
loop_
_entity_poly.entity_id
_entity_poly.type
_entity_poly.pdbx_seq_one_letter_code
_entity_poly.pdbx_strand_id
1 'polypeptide(L)'
;MPEQYRIIAVSRTTEGGMECWEVRQERPDGQHHLTVFPTSSLEWRAAEYDIDHRTPDGINLILDMLLHEPHLPDSPPHQAGAAAKGLTASGPAPITLRTAPDRATARAAHLERIAHTKQTRITVTSPSTPTGKTGIVTARTATDPLDVIRANHNITPEGVAEKTEFVEQVRRQFAQQQPSGPYRPAADRLPQTLAEPVWDAALPERDQARDGDSDQEPA
;
A
#
# COMPACT_ATOMS: atom_id res chain seq x y z
N MET A 1 7.20 -9.08 16.90
CA MET A 1 8.41 -8.89 16.08
C MET A 1 7.95 -8.78 14.64
N PRO A 2 8.44 -7.80 13.85
CA PRO A 2 8.10 -7.72 12.43
C PRO A 2 8.59 -8.98 11.71
N GLU A 3 7.82 -9.46 10.73
CA GLU A 3 8.26 -10.51 9.83
C GLU A 3 9.48 -10.03 9.01
N GLN A 4 10.44 -10.91 8.77
CA GLN A 4 11.63 -10.55 7.99
C GLN A 4 11.48 -11.08 6.57
N TYR A 5 11.86 -10.27 5.58
CA TYR A 5 11.86 -10.67 4.18
C TYR A 5 13.26 -10.38 3.63
N ARG A 6 13.97 -11.40 3.19
CA ARG A 6 15.26 -11.23 2.51
C ARG A 6 15.04 -11.23 1.02
N ILE A 7 15.47 -10.19 0.32
CA ILE A 7 15.44 -10.17 -1.15
C ILE A 7 16.48 -11.17 -1.66
N ILE A 8 16.06 -12.11 -2.49
CA ILE A 8 16.92 -13.18 -3.02
C ILE A 8 17.11 -13.08 -4.53
N ALA A 9 16.15 -12.49 -5.26
CA ALA A 9 16.26 -12.30 -6.69
C ALA A 9 15.38 -11.15 -7.16
N VAL A 10 15.81 -10.52 -8.25
CA VAL A 10 15.01 -9.55 -9.00
C VAL A 10 15.10 -9.90 -10.48
N SER A 11 13.96 -9.88 -11.16
CA SER A 11 13.89 -10.10 -12.61
C SER A 11 12.85 -9.20 -13.26
N ARG A 12 12.86 -9.14 -14.59
CA ARG A 12 11.76 -8.54 -15.37
C ARG A 12 10.82 -9.63 -15.83
N THR A 13 9.53 -9.32 -15.81
CA THR A 13 8.46 -10.19 -16.34
C THR A 13 7.45 -9.35 -17.15
N THR A 14 6.47 -10.00 -17.76
CA THR A 14 5.37 -9.34 -18.45
C THR A 14 4.04 -9.91 -17.96
N GLU A 15 3.22 -9.07 -17.33
CA GLU A 15 1.92 -9.45 -16.80
C GLU A 15 0.82 -8.77 -17.61
N GLY A 16 -0.03 -9.55 -18.28
CA GLY A 16 -1.13 -9.00 -19.09
C GLY A 16 -0.69 -8.03 -20.19
N GLY A 17 0.53 -8.19 -20.73
CA GLY A 17 1.14 -7.30 -21.72
C GLY A 17 1.85 -6.07 -21.15
N MET A 18 1.92 -5.93 -19.82
CA MET A 18 2.61 -4.84 -19.14
C MET A 18 3.98 -5.31 -18.64
N GLU A 19 5.04 -4.54 -18.89
CA GLU A 19 6.35 -4.83 -18.30
C GLU A 19 6.34 -4.60 -16.79
N CYS A 20 6.83 -5.59 -16.04
CA CYS A 20 6.85 -5.59 -14.59
C CYS A 20 8.24 -5.93 -14.04
N TRP A 21 8.53 -5.42 -12.86
CA TRP A 21 9.56 -5.95 -11.98
C TRP A 21 8.97 -7.05 -11.11
N GLU A 22 9.71 -8.15 -10.98
CA GLU A 22 9.43 -9.22 -10.04
C GLU A 22 10.54 -9.23 -8.98
N VAL A 23 10.16 -9.03 -7.72
CA VAL A 23 11.07 -9.08 -6.56
C VAL A 23 10.72 -10.31 -5.73
N ARG A 24 11.62 -11.29 -5.73
CA ARG A 24 11.46 -12.51 -4.94
C ARG A 24 12.11 -12.34 -3.58
N GLN A 25 11.33 -12.59 -2.54
CA GLN A 25 11.73 -12.49 -1.15
C GLN A 25 11.62 -13.87 -0.47
N GLU A 26 12.50 -14.13 0.49
CA GLU A 26 12.48 -15.32 1.34
C GLU A 26 12.14 -14.91 2.78
N ARG A 27 11.18 -15.62 3.39
CA ARG A 27 10.78 -15.49 4.79
C ARG A 27 11.66 -16.41 5.68
N PRO A 28 11.74 -16.19 7.01
CA PRO A 28 12.53 -17.03 7.91
C PRO A 28 12.15 -18.51 7.94
N ASP A 29 10.90 -18.83 7.58
CA ASP A 29 10.40 -20.20 7.47
C ASP A 29 10.79 -20.88 6.14
N GLY A 30 11.55 -20.20 5.28
CA GLY A 30 11.96 -20.66 3.95
C GLY A 30 10.88 -20.51 2.88
N GLN A 31 9.70 -19.98 3.21
CA GLN A 31 8.69 -19.67 2.20
C GLN A 31 9.10 -18.48 1.36
N HIS A 32 8.63 -18.45 0.11
CA HIS A 32 8.86 -17.35 -0.80
C HIS A 32 7.65 -16.42 -0.87
N HIS A 33 7.93 -15.13 -0.93
CA HIS A 33 6.97 -14.09 -1.25
C HIS A 33 7.38 -13.37 -2.52
N LEU A 34 6.41 -12.98 -3.33
CA LEU A 34 6.64 -12.36 -4.63
C LEU A 34 5.96 -11.00 -4.66
N THR A 35 6.75 -9.95 -4.84
CA THR A 35 6.23 -8.61 -5.10
C THR A 35 6.40 -8.31 -6.59
N VAL A 36 5.29 -8.14 -7.30
CA VAL A 36 5.28 -7.79 -8.73
C VAL A 36 4.69 -6.39 -8.88
N PHE A 37 5.40 -5.51 -9.59
CA PHE A 37 4.88 -4.17 -9.89
C PHE A 37 5.29 -3.71 -11.30
N PRO A 38 4.43 -2.92 -11.98
CA PRO A 38 4.76 -2.35 -13.28
C PRO A 38 6.06 -1.54 -13.25
N THR A 39 6.85 -1.57 -14.32
CA THR A 39 8.07 -0.74 -14.42
C THR A 39 7.76 0.75 -14.28
N SER A 40 6.61 1.19 -14.82
CA SER A 40 6.12 2.57 -14.71
C SER A 40 5.78 3.01 -13.28
N SER A 41 5.63 2.09 -12.32
CA SER A 41 5.37 2.43 -10.92
C SER A 41 6.49 3.26 -10.29
N LEU A 42 7.71 3.11 -10.79
CA LEU A 42 8.85 3.91 -10.34
C LEU A 42 8.67 5.40 -10.69
N GLU A 43 8.24 5.70 -11.92
CA GLU A 43 7.92 7.07 -12.36
C GLU A 43 6.71 7.63 -11.61
N TRP A 44 5.69 6.81 -11.34
CA TRP A 44 4.53 7.24 -10.53
C TRP A 44 4.93 7.66 -9.13
N ARG A 45 5.75 6.89 -8.41
CA ARG A 45 6.20 7.28 -7.06
C ARG A 45 7.06 8.54 -7.08
N ALA A 46 7.91 8.71 -8.10
CA ALA A 46 8.64 9.95 -8.29
C ALA A 46 7.69 11.15 -8.46
N ALA A 47 6.67 11.02 -9.31
CA ALA A 47 5.71 12.09 -9.62
C ALA A 47 4.78 12.42 -8.46
N GLU A 48 4.19 11.42 -7.82
CA GLU A 48 3.24 11.58 -6.71
C GLU A 48 3.86 12.29 -5.51
N TYR A 49 5.11 11.95 -5.21
CA TYR A 49 5.79 12.37 -4.00
C TYR A 49 6.94 13.33 -4.25
N ASP A 50 7.14 13.84 -5.47
CA ASP A 50 8.18 14.82 -5.81
C ASP A 50 9.58 14.33 -5.38
N ILE A 51 9.90 13.08 -5.69
CA ILE A 51 11.17 12.42 -5.34
C ILE A 51 12.16 12.58 -6.49
N ASP A 52 13.38 13.04 -6.20
CA ASP A 52 14.44 13.20 -7.22
C ASP A 52 15.01 11.84 -7.64
N HIS A 53 14.39 11.25 -8.65
CA HIS A 53 14.76 9.99 -9.26
C HIS A 53 16.12 9.98 -9.97
N ARG A 54 16.82 11.12 -10.09
CA ARG A 54 18.17 11.17 -10.69
C ARG A 54 19.26 10.85 -9.68
N THR A 55 18.92 10.77 -8.40
CA THR A 55 19.85 10.48 -7.31
C THR A 55 19.69 9.04 -6.83
N PRO A 56 20.79 8.37 -6.42
CA PRO A 56 20.69 7.04 -5.80
C PRO A 56 19.74 7.01 -4.59
N ASP A 57 19.75 8.08 -3.77
CA ASP A 57 18.88 8.18 -2.60
C ASP A 57 17.40 8.27 -2.98
N GLY A 58 17.06 9.00 -4.04
CA GLY A 58 15.69 9.06 -4.55
C GLY A 58 15.20 7.72 -5.11
N ILE A 59 16.05 7.01 -5.85
CA ILE A 59 15.73 5.65 -6.33
C ILE A 59 15.55 4.69 -5.15
N ASN A 60 16.43 4.74 -4.15
CA ASN A 60 16.32 3.93 -2.94
C ASN A 60 15.03 4.22 -2.19
N LEU A 61 14.63 5.49 -2.09
CA LEU A 61 13.37 5.89 -1.46
C LEU A 61 12.16 5.33 -2.23
N ILE A 62 12.15 5.43 -3.56
CA ILE A 62 11.07 4.88 -4.40
C ILE A 62 10.95 3.35 -4.22
N LEU A 63 12.08 2.64 -4.25
CA LEU A 63 12.10 1.18 -4.04
C LEU A 63 11.61 0.82 -2.64
N ASP A 64 12.03 1.58 -1.63
CA ASP A 64 11.58 1.40 -0.25
C ASP A 64 10.06 1.55 -0.12
N MET A 65 9.46 2.50 -0.83
CA MET A 65 8.01 2.66 -0.88
C MET A 65 7.33 1.45 -1.51
N LEU A 66 7.73 1.08 -2.73
CA LEU A 66 7.08 -0.02 -3.46
C LEU A 66 7.17 -1.37 -2.73
N LEU A 67 8.26 -1.63 -2.02
CA LEU A 67 8.46 -2.89 -1.29
C LEU A 67 7.69 -2.97 0.03
N HIS A 68 7.24 -1.84 0.59
CA HIS A 68 6.52 -1.83 1.88
C HIS A 68 5.03 -1.48 1.73
N GLU A 69 4.64 -0.86 0.61
CA GLU A 69 3.26 -0.48 0.32
C GLU A 69 2.23 -1.61 0.40
N PRO A 70 2.47 -2.82 -0.14
CA PRO A 70 1.54 -3.95 -0.03
C PRO A 70 1.25 -4.38 1.42
N HIS A 71 2.09 -3.95 2.37
CA HIS A 71 1.97 -4.29 3.79
C HIS A 71 1.40 -3.16 4.64
N LEU A 72 1.14 -1.99 4.04
CA LEU A 72 0.40 -0.91 4.70
C LEU A 72 -1.00 -1.44 5.06
N PRO A 73 -1.54 -1.06 6.23
CA PRO A 73 -2.86 -1.51 6.62
C PRO A 73 -3.95 -0.85 5.74
N ASP A 74 -4.85 -1.65 5.17
CA ASP A 74 -5.99 -1.19 4.33
C ASP A 74 -6.86 -0.13 5.02
N SER A 75 -6.93 -0.21 6.35
CA SER A 75 -7.50 0.81 7.22
C SER A 75 -6.50 1.09 8.31
N PRO A 76 -6.29 2.36 8.70
CA PRO A 76 -5.37 2.66 9.79
C PRO A 76 -5.82 1.82 11.01
N PRO A 77 -4.90 1.15 11.74
CA PRO A 77 -5.24 0.17 12.76
C PRO A 77 -5.82 0.88 13.99
N HIS A 78 -7.08 0.64 14.36
CA HIS A 78 -7.88 1.37 15.37
C HIS A 78 -7.27 1.62 16.77
N GLN A 79 -6.06 1.15 17.07
CA GLN A 79 -5.38 1.36 18.34
C GLN A 79 -3.87 1.39 18.12
N ALA A 80 -3.33 2.55 17.75
CA ALA A 80 -1.92 2.82 17.95
C ALA A 80 -1.81 4.08 18.83
N GLY A 81 -1.17 3.93 20.00
CA GLY A 81 -0.93 5.03 20.94
C GLY A 81 -0.13 6.16 20.31
N ALA A 82 0.12 7.22 21.09
CA ALA A 82 0.60 8.56 20.68
C ALA A 82 1.72 8.70 19.61
N ALA A 83 2.40 7.62 19.22
CA ALA A 83 3.24 7.52 18.03
C ALA A 83 2.45 7.45 16.70
N ALA A 84 1.13 7.29 16.72
CA ALA A 84 0.26 7.27 15.55
C ALA A 84 -0.56 8.56 15.39
N LYS A 85 0.10 9.73 15.52
CA LYS A 85 -0.54 11.02 15.21
C LYS A 85 -1.04 11.13 13.75
N GLY A 86 -0.71 10.18 12.88
CA GLY A 86 -1.30 10.04 11.54
C GLY A 86 -2.22 8.83 11.32
N LEU A 87 -2.45 7.94 12.31
CA LEU A 87 -3.03 6.61 12.07
C LEU A 87 -3.80 6.03 13.29
N THR A 88 -4.87 6.69 13.79
CA THR A 88 -6.21 6.14 14.22
C THR A 88 -6.89 6.64 15.49
N ALA A 89 -8.23 6.43 15.49
CA ALA A 89 -9.19 6.26 16.60
C ALA A 89 -9.91 7.55 17.03
N SER A 90 -11.05 7.83 16.40
CA SER A 90 -11.74 9.14 16.40
C SER A 90 -10.86 10.32 15.93
N GLY A 91 -9.73 10.01 15.31
CA GLY A 91 -8.83 10.97 14.68
C GLY A 91 -9.24 11.28 13.24
N PRO A 92 -8.74 12.38 12.67
CA PRO A 92 -8.95 12.72 11.27
C PRO A 92 -8.49 11.57 10.36
N ALA A 93 -9.16 11.41 9.22
CA ALA A 93 -8.80 10.43 8.21
C ALA A 93 -7.31 10.52 7.83
N PRO A 94 -6.65 9.40 7.44
CA PRO A 94 -5.23 9.43 7.07
C PRO A 94 -4.93 10.50 6.02
N ILE A 95 -3.80 11.19 6.19
CA ILE A 95 -3.30 12.12 5.18
C ILE A 95 -2.83 11.30 3.97
N THR A 96 -3.54 11.44 2.85
CA THR A 96 -3.25 10.77 1.58
C THR A 96 -2.81 11.79 0.54
N LEU A 97 -2.37 11.32 -0.62
CA LEU A 97 -2.08 12.20 -1.75
C LEU A 97 -3.29 13.07 -2.14
N ARG A 98 -4.51 12.58 -1.90
CA ARG A 98 -5.76 13.29 -2.20
C ARG A 98 -6.17 14.31 -1.15
N THR A 99 -5.85 14.06 0.12
CA THR A 99 -6.31 14.89 1.26
C THR A 99 -5.25 15.84 1.80
N ALA A 100 -3.98 15.66 1.44
CA ALA A 100 -2.90 16.53 1.86
C ALA A 100 -2.94 17.91 1.17
N PRO A 101 -2.60 19.01 1.87
CA PRO A 101 -2.56 20.35 1.28
C PRO A 101 -1.56 20.46 0.12
N ASP A 102 -0.45 19.71 0.17
CA ASP A 102 0.60 19.68 -0.86
C ASP A 102 1.21 18.26 -0.98
N ARG A 103 2.10 18.05 -1.96
CA ARG A 103 2.78 16.76 -2.19
C ARG A 103 3.81 16.45 -1.11
N ALA A 104 4.46 17.46 -0.53
CA ALA A 104 5.45 17.27 0.54
C ALA A 104 4.82 16.69 1.81
N THR A 105 3.65 17.18 2.19
CA THR A 105 2.84 16.71 3.31
C THR A 105 2.33 15.30 3.06
N ALA A 106 1.88 15.01 1.83
CA ALA A 106 1.49 13.65 1.42
C ALA A 106 2.67 12.66 1.54
N ARG A 107 3.86 13.07 1.07
CA ARG A 107 5.10 12.28 1.16
C ARG A 107 5.47 12.02 2.61
N ALA A 108 5.54 13.05 3.45
CA ALA A 108 5.89 12.89 4.86
C ALA A 108 4.94 11.91 5.57
N ALA A 109 3.63 12.08 5.38
CA ALA A 109 2.64 11.15 5.94
C ALA A 109 2.81 9.73 5.41
N HIS A 110 3.08 9.55 4.11
CA HIS A 110 3.31 8.22 3.53
C HIS A 110 4.57 7.56 4.12
N LEU A 111 5.67 8.29 4.22
CA LEU A 111 6.92 7.78 4.79
C LEU A 111 6.76 7.41 6.28
N GLU A 112 5.96 8.14 7.04
CA GLU A 112 5.61 7.77 8.41
C GLU A 112 4.86 6.43 8.47
N ARG A 113 3.92 6.18 7.55
CA ARG A 113 3.22 4.89 7.45
C ARG A 113 4.17 3.74 7.11
N ILE A 114 5.11 3.97 6.19
CA ILE A 114 6.15 2.97 5.86
C ILE A 114 7.02 2.71 7.08
N ALA A 115 7.50 3.75 7.76
CA ALA A 115 8.32 3.61 8.96
C ALA A 115 7.58 2.83 10.06
N HIS A 116 6.30 3.12 10.29
CA HIS A 116 5.47 2.35 11.21
C HIS A 116 5.33 0.88 10.78
N THR A 117 5.11 0.63 9.49
CA THR A 117 5.00 -0.73 8.93
C THR A 117 6.30 -1.52 9.10
N LYS A 118 7.44 -0.85 8.92
CA LYS A 118 8.77 -1.41 9.20
C LYS A 118 8.96 -1.84 10.65
N GLN A 119 8.47 -1.02 11.56
CA GLN A 119 8.59 -1.28 13.00
C GLN A 119 7.65 -2.38 13.48
N THR A 120 6.44 -2.46 12.90
CA THR A 120 5.35 -3.25 13.47
C THR A 120 4.97 -4.49 12.69
N ARG A 121 5.25 -4.55 11.38
CA ARG A 121 4.75 -5.60 10.48
C ARG A 121 5.85 -6.34 9.77
N ILE A 122 6.67 -5.66 8.98
CA ILE A 122 7.62 -6.31 8.07
C ILE A 122 8.93 -5.55 7.97
N THR A 123 10.06 -6.25 7.84
CA THR A 123 11.35 -5.66 7.50
C THR A 123 11.89 -6.34 6.25
N VAL A 124 12.04 -5.58 5.16
CA VAL A 124 12.69 -6.06 3.94
C VAL A 124 14.18 -5.74 3.99
N THR A 125 15.03 -6.75 3.81
CA THR A 125 16.50 -6.59 3.76
C THR A 125 17.05 -7.12 2.45
N SER A 126 17.98 -6.37 1.86
CA SER A 126 18.87 -6.90 0.83
C SER A 126 20.05 -7.60 1.50
N PRO A 127 20.65 -8.63 0.86
CA PRO A 127 21.90 -9.19 1.33
C PRO A 127 22.94 -8.07 1.30
N SER A 128 23.41 -7.65 2.48
CA SER A 128 24.49 -6.68 2.54
C SER A 128 25.74 -7.29 1.91
N THR A 129 26.36 -6.57 0.98
CA THR A 129 27.70 -6.93 0.48
C THR A 129 28.61 -7.12 1.69
N PRO A 130 29.19 -8.31 1.92
CA PRO A 130 30.01 -8.54 3.10
C PRO A 130 31.19 -7.58 3.08
N THR A 131 31.20 -6.60 3.98
CA THR A 131 32.22 -5.55 4.08
C THR A 131 33.51 -6.02 4.76
N GLY A 132 33.66 -7.34 4.98
CA GLY A 132 34.76 -7.93 5.74
C GLY A 132 35.84 -8.58 4.86
N LYS A 133 37.08 -8.12 5.02
CA LYS A 133 38.33 -8.74 4.49
C LYS A 133 38.69 -10.05 5.22
N THR A 134 37.73 -10.92 5.54
CA THR A 134 37.99 -12.11 6.35
C THR A 134 37.86 -13.39 5.55
N GLY A 135 39.01 -13.96 5.20
CA GLY A 135 39.17 -15.39 5.00
C GLY A 135 38.88 -15.88 3.59
N ILE A 136 39.87 -16.56 3.01
CA ILE A 136 39.82 -17.22 1.71
C ILE A 136 38.78 -18.34 1.78
N VAL A 137 37.55 -18.03 1.40
CA VAL A 137 36.59 -18.98 0.85
C VAL A 137 35.94 -18.25 -0.31
N THR A 138 35.83 -18.91 -1.46
CA THR A 138 35.35 -18.41 -2.76
C THR A 138 33.85 -18.05 -2.77
N ALA A 139 33.34 -17.45 -1.70
CA ALA A 139 32.00 -16.90 -1.60
C ALA A 139 31.92 -15.71 -2.55
N ARG A 140 31.35 -15.96 -3.74
CA ARG A 140 30.97 -14.96 -4.72
C ARG A 140 30.32 -13.80 -3.98
N THR A 141 30.89 -12.59 -4.11
CA THR A 141 30.33 -11.37 -3.52
C THR A 141 28.86 -11.30 -3.94
N ALA A 142 27.95 -11.48 -2.97
CA ALA A 142 26.53 -11.40 -3.23
C ALA A 142 26.22 -9.93 -3.56
N THR A 143 26.02 -9.64 -4.84
CA THR A 143 25.51 -8.35 -5.32
C THR A 143 24.11 -8.15 -4.75
N ASP A 144 23.78 -6.94 -4.30
CA ASP A 144 22.41 -6.61 -3.88
C ASP A 144 21.48 -6.87 -5.07
N PRO A 145 20.49 -7.77 -4.99
CA PRO A 145 19.58 -8.04 -6.11
C PRO A 145 18.86 -6.78 -6.61
N LEU A 146 18.63 -5.78 -5.75
CA LEU A 146 18.02 -4.51 -6.16
C LEU A 146 18.91 -3.66 -7.07
N ASP A 147 20.22 -3.94 -7.15
CA ASP A 147 21.11 -3.25 -8.09
C ASP A 147 20.67 -3.46 -9.55
N VAL A 148 19.95 -4.55 -9.83
CA VAL A 148 19.34 -4.78 -11.15
C VAL A 148 18.32 -3.68 -11.48
N ILE A 149 17.46 -3.30 -10.52
CA ILE A 149 16.51 -2.21 -10.73
C ILE A 149 17.24 -0.87 -10.77
N ARG A 150 18.17 -0.63 -9.84
CA ARG A 150 18.94 0.63 -9.80
C ARG A 150 19.71 0.89 -11.09
N ALA A 151 20.23 -0.16 -11.74
CA ALA A 151 20.94 -0.03 -13.00
C ALA A 151 20.01 0.09 -14.22
N ASN A 152 18.76 -0.38 -14.13
CA ASN A 152 17.86 -0.55 -15.29
C ASN A 152 16.46 0.03 -15.04
N HIS A 153 16.30 1.03 -14.17
CA HIS A 153 14.98 1.52 -13.76
C HIS A 153 14.20 2.21 -14.88
N ASN A 154 14.90 2.72 -15.92
CA ASN A 154 14.29 3.38 -17.09
C ASN A 154 13.33 4.53 -16.76
N ILE A 155 13.50 5.18 -15.60
CA ILE A 155 12.73 6.37 -15.22
C ILE A 155 13.23 7.53 -16.10
N THR A 156 12.31 8.21 -16.77
CA THR A 156 12.62 9.35 -17.63
C THR A 156 12.13 10.67 -17.01
N PRO A 157 12.89 11.78 -17.15
CA PRO A 157 12.41 13.10 -16.73
C PRO A 157 11.06 13.47 -17.37
N GLU A 158 10.88 13.15 -18.65
CA GLU A 158 9.65 13.39 -19.41
C GLU A 158 8.48 12.59 -18.85
N GLY A 159 8.68 11.29 -18.59
CA GLY A 159 7.66 10.41 -18.03
C GLY A 159 7.26 10.76 -16.60
N VAL A 160 8.18 11.31 -15.81
CA VAL A 160 7.88 11.86 -14.47
C VAL A 160 7.14 13.19 -14.58
N ALA A 161 7.49 14.06 -15.54
CA ALA A 161 6.79 15.33 -15.76
C ALA A 161 5.32 15.11 -16.17
N GLU A 162 5.07 14.22 -17.15
CA GLU A 162 3.70 13.88 -17.60
C GLU A 162 2.85 13.34 -16.44
N LYS A 163 3.40 12.40 -15.66
CA LYS A 163 2.69 11.85 -14.49
C LYS A 163 2.49 12.89 -13.40
N THR A 164 3.42 13.84 -13.23
CA THR A 164 3.27 14.93 -12.28
C THR A 164 2.09 15.83 -12.67
N GLU A 165 1.99 16.20 -13.95
CA GLU A 165 0.85 16.96 -14.47
C GLU A 165 -0.47 16.23 -14.23
N PHE A 166 -0.50 14.91 -14.48
CA PHE A 166 -1.67 14.07 -14.20
C PHE A 166 -2.04 14.05 -12.71
N VAL A 167 -1.07 13.85 -11.81
CA VAL A 167 -1.29 13.89 -10.35
C VAL A 167 -1.88 15.23 -9.94
N GLU A 168 -1.33 16.34 -10.43
CA GLU A 168 -1.82 17.67 -10.10
C GLU A 168 -3.22 17.94 -10.67
N GLN A 169 -3.54 17.44 -11.86
CA GLN A 169 -4.90 17.50 -12.42
C GLN A 169 -5.90 16.77 -11.52
N VAL A 170 -5.58 15.53 -11.11
CA VAL A 170 -6.43 14.74 -10.22
C VAL A 170 -6.62 15.43 -8.87
N ARG A 171 -5.54 15.98 -8.28
CA ARG A 171 -5.62 16.74 -7.03
C ARG A 171 -6.56 17.95 -7.14
N ARG A 172 -6.47 18.73 -8.23
CA ARG A 172 -7.36 19.86 -8.49
C ARG A 172 -8.82 19.44 -8.64
N GLN A 173 -9.08 18.35 -9.37
CA GLN A 173 -10.44 17.81 -9.54
C GLN A 173 -11.05 17.39 -8.19
N PHE A 174 -10.28 16.70 -7.35
CA PHE A 174 -10.74 16.32 -6.00
C PHE A 174 -11.02 17.54 -5.13
N ALA A 175 -10.15 18.56 -5.15
CA ALA A 175 -10.35 19.79 -4.39
C ALA A 175 -11.65 20.53 -4.81
N GLN A 176 -12.02 20.48 -6.09
CA GLN A 176 -13.27 21.08 -6.59
C GLN A 176 -14.52 20.27 -6.22
N GLN A 177 -14.40 18.95 -6.05
CA GLN A 177 -15.51 18.08 -5.66
C GLN A 177 -15.80 18.10 -4.16
N GLN A 178 -14.85 18.56 -3.33
CA GLN A 178 -15.11 18.70 -1.91
C GLN A 178 -16.12 19.83 -1.68
N PRO A 179 -17.27 19.55 -1.04
CA PRO A 179 -18.26 20.58 -0.79
C PRO A 179 -17.62 21.69 0.04
N SER A 180 -17.54 22.89 -0.52
CA SER A 180 -17.10 24.12 0.15
C SER A 180 -18.10 24.63 1.19
N GLY A 181 -19.15 23.85 1.48
CA GLY A 181 -20.15 24.19 2.47
C GLY A 181 -19.52 24.28 3.86
N PRO A 182 -19.94 25.26 4.68
CA PRO A 182 -19.57 25.24 6.09
C PRO A 182 -19.96 23.88 6.63
N TYR A 183 -18.99 23.17 7.21
CA TYR A 183 -19.25 21.94 7.93
C TYR A 183 -20.38 22.24 8.92
N ARG A 184 -21.58 21.74 8.64
CA ARG A 184 -22.73 21.85 9.53
C ARG A 184 -22.65 20.62 10.41
N PRO A 185 -22.06 20.70 11.63
CA PRO A 185 -22.05 19.56 12.53
C PRO A 185 -23.50 19.10 12.68
N ALA A 186 -23.71 17.78 12.72
CA ALA A 186 -25.01 17.16 12.89
C ALA A 186 -25.63 17.40 14.28
N ALA A 187 -25.40 18.57 14.89
CA ALA A 187 -25.84 18.95 16.22
C ALA A 187 -27.36 19.13 16.31
N ASP A 188 -28.08 19.28 15.18
CA ASP A 188 -29.53 19.45 15.16
C ASP A 188 -30.32 18.23 14.66
N ARG A 189 -29.66 17.10 14.39
CA ARG A 189 -30.40 15.82 14.41
C ARG A 189 -30.52 15.42 15.87
N LEU A 190 -31.49 16.02 16.56
CA LEU A 190 -32.10 15.39 17.72
C LEU A 190 -32.29 13.91 17.38
N PRO A 191 -31.92 12.98 18.28
CA PRO A 191 -32.25 11.58 18.07
C PRO A 191 -33.74 11.56 17.75
N GLN A 192 -34.12 11.05 16.58
CA GLN A 192 -35.49 10.62 16.42
C GLN A 192 -35.68 9.61 17.53
N THR A 193 -36.38 10.04 18.58
CA THR A 193 -36.76 9.18 19.68
C THR A 193 -37.48 8.02 19.02
N LEU A 194 -36.83 6.87 18.99
CA LEU A 194 -37.45 5.55 18.85
C LEU A 194 -38.35 5.39 20.07
N ALA A 195 -39.47 6.08 20.03
CA ALA A 195 -40.55 6.00 20.99
C ALA A 195 -41.75 5.38 20.28
N GLU A 196 -41.59 4.16 19.79
CA GLU A 196 -42.70 3.21 19.74
C GLU A 196 -42.17 1.81 20.07
N PRO A 197 -42.57 1.23 21.21
CA PRO A 197 -42.44 -0.19 21.44
C PRO A 197 -43.54 -0.89 20.62
N VAL A 198 -43.22 -1.34 19.42
CA VAL A 198 -44.07 -2.30 18.69
C VAL A 198 -43.82 -3.67 19.31
N TRP A 199 -44.49 -3.93 20.43
CA TRP A 199 -44.86 -5.29 20.82
C TRP A 199 -46.13 -5.66 20.04
N ASP A 200 -46.27 -6.95 19.75
CA ASP A 200 -47.37 -7.60 19.03
C ASP A 200 -47.41 -7.45 17.50
N ALA A 201 -46.60 -8.28 16.85
CA ALA A 201 -47.10 -9.04 15.70
C ALA A 201 -46.77 -10.51 15.92
N ALA A 202 -47.83 -11.31 16.06
CA ALA A 202 -47.80 -12.75 16.23
C ALA A 202 -46.91 -13.42 15.18
N LEU A 203 -46.01 -14.29 15.65
CA LEU A 203 -45.35 -15.29 14.81
C LEU A 203 -46.42 -16.25 14.27
N PRO A 204 -46.57 -16.41 12.95
CA PRO A 204 -47.27 -17.58 12.44
C PRO A 204 -46.36 -18.81 12.64
N GLU A 205 -46.80 -19.73 13.50
CA GLU A 205 -46.41 -21.13 13.36
C GLU A 205 -46.90 -21.65 12.00
N ARG A 206 -45.97 -22.20 11.20
CA ARG A 206 -46.17 -23.27 10.21
C ARG A 206 -44.82 -23.47 9.51
N ASP A 207 -44.10 -24.56 9.75
CA ASP A 207 -44.44 -25.92 9.35
C ASP A 207 -45.00 -25.97 7.93
N GLN A 208 -44.13 -26.23 6.94
CA GLN A 208 -44.36 -27.21 5.88
C GLN A 208 -43.21 -27.22 4.85
N ALA A 209 -42.48 -28.34 4.87
CA ALA A 209 -42.08 -29.16 3.74
C ALA A 209 -41.81 -28.48 2.38
N ARG A 210 -40.57 -28.62 1.90
CA ARG A 210 -40.34 -29.03 0.51
C ARG A 210 -39.05 -29.83 0.37
N ASP A 211 -39.21 -31.13 0.57
CA ASP A 211 -38.46 -32.14 -0.19
C ASP A 211 -38.79 -31.98 -1.68
N GLY A 212 -37.78 -32.24 -2.51
CA GLY A 212 -37.83 -32.19 -3.97
C GLY A 212 -36.37 -32.15 -4.42
N ASP A 213 -35.65 -33.26 -4.40
CA ASP A 213 -35.80 -34.42 -5.30
C ASP A 213 -35.95 -33.98 -6.76
N SER A 214 -34.85 -34.07 -7.49
CA SER A 214 -34.80 -34.07 -8.95
C SER A 214 -33.43 -34.59 -9.38
N ASP A 215 -33.23 -35.89 -9.14
CA ASP A 215 -32.48 -36.74 -10.07
C ASP A 215 -33.17 -36.66 -11.44
N GLN A 216 -32.43 -36.28 -12.49
CA GLN A 216 -32.60 -36.82 -13.84
C GLN A 216 -31.46 -36.39 -14.77
N GLU A 217 -30.52 -37.31 -14.99
CA GLU A 217 -29.90 -37.57 -16.30
C GLU A 217 -31.00 -37.92 -17.33
N PRO A 218 -30.81 -37.63 -18.64
CA PRO A 218 -30.25 -38.69 -19.48
C PRO A 218 -29.42 -38.26 -20.72
N ALA A 219 -28.57 -39.22 -21.10
CA ALA A 219 -28.07 -39.61 -22.44
C ALA A 219 -27.13 -38.68 -23.22
#